data_AF-A0A1Y1YJ52-F1
#
_entry.id   AF-A0A1Y1YJ52-F1
#
_cell.length_a   1.000
_cell.length_b   1.000
_cell.length_c   1.000
_cell.angle_alpha   90.00
_cell.angle_beta   90.00
_cell.angle_gamma   90.00
#
_symmetry.space_group_name_H-M   'P 1'
#
loop_
_entity.id
_entity.type
_entity.pdbx_description
1 polymer ?
#
loop_
_entity_poly.entity_id
_entity_poly.type
_entity_poly.pdbx_seq_one_letter_code
_entity_poly.pdbx_strand_id
1 'polypeptide(L)'
;MTSTPPVAPNADHSSSASQDEPIPSLFLFSPPNPGSAPTQDSPLAYSFGPGDEVFVMLRSDKNTGRATVISSTEDQVAQDRVQVRYHSDDSTYQVNPCRLSPVFPRAAPNSPATIILCPHTTEYRRLARAQILQTDNVLEIGSSYGICTDILSQHCGTVVGLETSPTLFVESRKRFPHCIFECLDVLHNPGRVQTLISEHKINVAFVDIGGNRDVESVVKVMKFLLPRVETIIVKNEALFALALPQLTPTASAKMAGRVSSEWFSSFLLGCADPHTPLAEPWFLRARSENFVRKPLRYPVRLSPSGEPICRPHNYDAQGCGKMDVCRFDHDHCHHCLEPGHKARDCVFGIEQ
;
A
#
# COMPACT_ATOMS: atom_id res chain seq x y z
N MET A 1 -46.46 5.74 -60.10
CA MET A 1 -45.50 6.78 -59.67
C MET A 1 -45.26 6.57 -58.18
N THR A 2 -44.25 5.79 -57.84
CA THR A 2 -43.88 5.42 -56.47
C THR A 2 -42.68 6.27 -56.05
N SER A 3 -42.86 7.16 -55.08
CA SER A 3 -41.81 8.00 -54.51
C SER A 3 -41.21 7.35 -53.26
N THR A 4 -39.94 6.96 -53.35
CA THR A 4 -39.13 6.49 -52.23
C THR A 4 -38.66 7.69 -51.38
N PRO A 5 -38.66 7.62 -50.04
CA PRO A 5 -38.14 8.70 -49.20
C PRO A 5 -36.60 8.66 -49.12
N PRO A 6 -35.95 9.81 -48.84
CA PRO A 6 -34.51 9.91 -48.82
C PRO A 6 -33.90 9.28 -47.55
N VAL A 7 -32.78 8.59 -47.75
CA VAL A 7 -31.94 8.00 -46.70
C VAL A 7 -31.12 9.11 -46.05
N ALA A 8 -31.18 9.20 -44.72
CA ALA A 8 -30.39 10.15 -43.93
C ALA A 8 -28.90 9.73 -43.90
N PRO A 9 -27.94 10.68 -43.92
CA PRO A 9 -26.52 10.36 -43.89
C PRO A 9 -26.09 9.84 -42.52
N ASN A 10 -25.20 8.84 -42.55
CA ASN A 10 -24.58 8.22 -41.39
C ASN A 10 -23.89 9.26 -40.49
N ALA A 11 -24.17 9.15 -39.19
CA ALA A 11 -23.51 9.92 -38.15
C ALA A 11 -22.02 9.56 -38.08
N ASP A 12 -21.19 10.61 -38.02
CA ASP A 12 -19.75 10.57 -37.79
C ASP A 12 -19.39 9.70 -36.57
N HIS A 13 -18.45 8.77 -36.77
CA HIS A 13 -17.70 8.13 -35.70
C HIS A 13 -16.78 9.18 -35.06
N SER A 14 -17.31 9.93 -34.10
CA SER A 14 -16.52 10.75 -33.18
C SER A 14 -15.53 9.85 -32.46
N SER A 15 -14.23 10.06 -32.68
CA SER A 15 -13.18 9.43 -31.88
C SER A 15 -13.39 9.83 -30.43
N SER A 16 -13.84 8.89 -29.60
CA SER A 16 -13.89 9.06 -28.16
C SER A 16 -12.47 9.33 -27.68
N ALA A 17 -12.15 10.59 -27.42
CA ALA A 17 -10.96 10.95 -26.67
C ALA A 17 -11.01 10.15 -25.38
N SER A 18 -10.07 9.21 -25.22
CA SER A 18 -9.85 8.54 -23.95
C SER A 18 -9.63 9.63 -22.93
N GLN A 19 -10.60 9.81 -22.03
CA GLN A 19 -10.39 10.66 -20.88
C GLN A 19 -9.32 9.93 -20.05
N ASP A 20 -8.07 10.40 -20.17
CA ASP A 20 -6.97 9.89 -19.37
C ASP A 20 -7.32 10.16 -17.90
N GLU A 21 -7.81 9.14 -17.22
CA GLU A 21 -8.05 9.16 -15.79
C GLU A 21 -6.77 9.63 -15.10
N PRO A 22 -6.82 10.68 -14.29
CA PRO A 22 -5.62 11.29 -13.76
C PRO A 22 -4.93 10.29 -12.82
N ILE A 23 -3.62 10.12 -13.00
CA ILE A 23 -2.83 9.08 -12.32
C ILE A 23 -2.37 9.59 -10.94
N PRO A 24 -2.53 8.79 -9.86
CA PRO A 24 -1.98 9.12 -8.54
C PRO A 24 -0.47 9.30 -8.54
N SER A 25 0.01 10.26 -7.75
CA SER A 25 1.44 10.44 -7.53
C SER A 25 1.94 9.45 -6.47
N LEU A 26 3.05 8.76 -6.74
CA LEU A 26 3.63 7.78 -5.83
C LEU A 26 5.03 8.22 -5.39
N PHE A 27 5.26 8.19 -4.07
CA PHE A 27 6.54 8.50 -3.45
C PHE A 27 7.03 7.35 -2.56
N LEU A 28 8.34 7.16 -2.50
CA LEU A 28 9.02 6.29 -1.54
C LEU A 28 9.59 7.12 -0.40
N PHE A 29 9.44 6.62 0.82
CA PHE A 29 10.00 7.20 2.03
C PHE A 29 10.88 6.21 2.79
N SER A 30 12.19 6.51 2.83
CA SER A 30 13.16 5.81 3.69
C SER A 30 14.24 6.80 4.14
N PRO A 31 14.11 7.40 5.33
CA PRO A 31 15.07 8.37 5.83
C PRO A 31 16.40 7.68 6.18
N PRO A 32 17.51 8.43 6.20
CA PRO A 32 18.79 7.88 6.64
C PRO A 32 18.71 7.41 8.10
N ASN A 33 19.31 6.25 8.37
CA ASN A 33 19.36 5.68 9.71
C ASN A 33 20.14 6.62 10.66
N PRO A 34 19.59 6.99 11.83
CA PRO A 34 20.28 7.81 12.80
C PRO A 34 21.46 7.02 13.40
N GLY A 35 22.66 7.25 12.86
CA GLY A 35 23.90 6.60 13.31
C GLY A 35 24.74 5.97 12.20
N SER A 36 24.17 5.76 11.02
CA SER A 36 24.96 5.44 9.82
C SER A 36 25.43 6.75 9.19
N ALA A 37 26.72 6.85 8.85
CA ALA A 37 27.18 7.88 7.96
C ALA A 37 26.32 7.82 6.67
N PRO A 38 25.88 8.96 6.11
CA PRO A 38 25.15 8.95 4.86
C PRO A 38 26.05 8.31 3.80
N THR A 39 25.78 7.05 3.44
CA THR A 39 26.38 6.44 2.27
C THR A 39 25.77 7.17 1.08
N GLN A 40 26.60 7.83 0.27
CA GLN A 40 26.16 8.53 -0.94
C GLN A 40 25.38 7.62 -1.90
N ASP A 41 25.44 6.31 -1.70
CA ASP A 41 24.83 5.29 -2.55
C ASP A 41 23.39 4.90 -2.15
N SER A 42 22.77 5.55 -1.15
CA SER A 42 21.35 5.28 -0.88
C SER A 42 20.50 5.84 -2.03
N PRO A 43 19.67 5.02 -2.71
CA PRO A 43 18.81 5.49 -3.80
C PRO A 43 17.76 6.51 -3.36
N LEU A 44 17.57 6.69 -2.04
CA LEU A 44 16.63 7.61 -1.42
C LEU A 44 17.30 8.69 -0.57
N ALA A 45 18.55 9.04 -0.87
CA ALA A 45 19.20 10.17 -0.22
C ALA A 45 18.43 11.48 -0.51
N TYR A 46 17.79 12.04 0.52
CA TYR A 46 17.14 13.34 0.45
C TYR A 46 18.17 14.45 0.62
N SER A 47 18.33 15.29 -0.39
CA SER A 47 18.90 16.63 -0.24
C SER A 47 17.80 17.60 0.21
N PHE A 48 18.17 18.67 0.93
CA PHE A 48 17.24 19.70 1.37
C PHE A 48 17.76 21.06 0.93
N GLY A 49 17.01 21.74 0.07
CA GLY A 49 17.35 23.04 -0.51
C GLY A 49 16.39 24.16 -0.05
N PRO A 50 16.78 25.43 -0.24
CA PRO A 50 15.93 26.58 0.10
C PRO A 50 14.52 26.48 -0.51
N GLY A 51 13.50 26.71 0.31
CA GLY A 51 12.09 26.64 -0.10
C GLY A 51 11.46 25.26 -0.03
N ASP A 52 12.20 24.22 0.39
CA ASP A 52 11.61 22.91 0.68
C ASP A 52 10.85 22.93 1.99
N GLU A 53 9.67 22.30 1.98
CA GLU A 53 8.91 22.03 3.19
C GLU A 53 9.43 20.76 3.86
N VAL A 54 9.71 20.87 5.15
CA VAL A 54 10.26 19.79 5.96
C VAL A 54 9.55 19.69 7.29
N PHE A 55 9.62 18.52 7.90
CA PHE A 55 9.27 18.31 9.29
C PHE A 55 10.53 18.01 10.09
N VAL A 56 10.80 18.82 11.12
CA VAL A 56 11.88 18.60 12.07
C VAL A 56 11.40 17.65 13.16
N MET A 57 12.05 16.50 13.28
CA MET A 57 11.78 15.52 14.34
C MET A 57 12.23 16.07 15.70
N LEU A 58 11.29 16.64 16.46
CA LEU A 58 11.53 17.23 17.78
C LEU A 58 11.59 16.14 18.86
N ARG A 59 12.47 16.32 19.86
CA ARG A 59 12.53 15.38 21.02
C ARG A 59 11.25 15.40 21.85
N SER A 60 10.55 16.53 21.88
CA SER A 60 9.30 16.70 22.62
C SER A 60 8.08 16.09 21.93
N ASP A 61 8.27 15.54 20.73
CA ASP A 61 7.21 14.99 19.87
C ASP A 61 6.03 15.94 19.61
N LYS A 62 6.29 17.25 19.63
CA LYS A 62 5.26 18.27 19.40
C LYS A 62 4.93 18.35 17.91
N ASN A 63 3.68 18.70 17.61
CA ASN A 63 3.18 18.98 16.26
C ASN A 63 3.74 20.27 15.61
N THR A 64 4.67 20.96 16.27
CA THR A 64 5.30 22.20 15.82
C THR A 64 6.57 21.98 14.98
N GLY A 65 6.79 20.76 14.49
CA GLY A 65 8.00 20.42 13.72
C GLY A 65 8.04 20.96 12.29
N ARG A 66 6.92 21.45 11.76
CA ARG A 66 6.84 21.95 10.37
C ARG A 66 7.69 23.21 10.17
N ALA A 67 8.47 23.19 9.10
CA ALA A 67 9.41 24.26 8.78
C ALA A 67 9.67 24.36 7.26
N THR A 68 10.24 25.49 6.85
CA THR A 68 10.78 25.69 5.50
C THR A 68 12.28 25.84 5.57
N VAL A 69 13.01 25.18 4.68
CA VAL A 69 14.46 25.36 4.53
C VAL A 69 14.75 26.76 3.99
N ILE A 70 15.68 27.49 4.62
CA ILE A 70 16.04 28.86 4.21
C ILE A 70 17.38 28.89 3.46
N SER A 71 18.35 28.10 3.90
CA SER A 71 19.68 27.98 3.26
C SER A 71 20.16 26.53 3.33
N SER A 72 20.82 26.09 2.25
CA SER A 72 21.52 24.79 2.21
C SER A 72 22.96 24.93 2.71
N THR A 73 23.60 23.78 2.97
CA THR A 73 24.97 23.67 3.46
C THR A 73 26.04 24.14 2.45
N GLU A 74 25.69 24.31 1.18
CA GLU A 74 26.66 24.71 0.13
C GLU A 74 27.26 26.09 0.38
N ASP A 75 26.54 26.97 1.08
CA ASP A 75 27.01 28.32 1.41
C ASP A 75 27.91 28.37 2.66
N GLN A 76 28.01 27.28 3.44
CA GLN A 76 28.78 27.24 4.68
C GLN A 76 29.64 25.96 4.77
N VAL A 77 30.85 26.05 4.21
CA VAL A 77 31.90 25.01 4.09
C VAL A 77 32.29 24.32 5.42
N ALA A 78 31.72 24.70 6.57
CA ALA A 78 32.10 24.20 7.88
C ALA A 78 30.97 23.55 8.71
N GLN A 79 29.71 23.54 8.28
CA GLN A 79 28.62 22.96 9.08
C GLN A 79 27.67 22.12 8.24
N ASP A 80 27.62 20.80 8.49
CA ASP A 80 26.66 19.83 7.92
C ASP A 80 25.22 20.03 8.44
N ARG A 81 24.75 21.28 8.53
CA ARG A 81 23.46 21.65 9.09
C ARG A 81 22.65 22.48 8.11
N VAL A 82 21.35 22.25 8.12
CA VAL A 82 20.38 22.95 7.29
C VAL A 82 19.68 23.99 8.14
N GLN A 83 19.65 25.24 7.66
CA GLN A 83 18.90 26.30 8.33
C GLN A 83 17.44 26.22 7.94
N VAL A 84 16.55 26.14 8.94
CA VAL A 84 15.10 26.06 8.73
C VAL A 84 14.39 27.20 9.47
N ARG A 85 13.21 27.60 8.98
CA ARG A 85 12.25 28.51 9.63
C ARG A 85 11.03 27.72 10.06
N TYR A 86 10.73 27.67 11.35
CA TYR A 86 9.53 27.00 11.85
C TYR A 86 8.27 27.77 11.50
N HIS A 87 7.23 27.05 11.10
CA HIS A 87 5.93 27.67 10.75
C HIS A 87 5.13 28.12 11.97
N SER A 88 5.45 27.60 13.16
CA SER A 88 4.69 27.88 14.37
C SER A 88 4.97 29.27 14.97
N ASP A 89 6.21 29.76 14.83
CA ASP A 89 6.68 30.96 15.52
C ASP A 89 7.72 31.77 14.73
N ASP A 90 7.91 31.44 13.44
CA ASP A 90 8.89 32.04 12.53
C ASP A 90 10.36 31.97 13.01
N SER A 91 10.64 31.22 14.07
CA SER A 91 12.00 31.07 14.60
C SER A 91 12.88 30.28 13.65
N THR A 92 14.19 30.57 13.65
CA THR A 92 15.15 29.90 12.76
C THR A 92 16.16 29.08 13.54
N TYR A 93 16.47 27.87 13.06
CA TYR A 93 17.43 26.98 13.70
C TYR A 93 18.29 26.21 12.68
N GLN A 94 19.51 25.89 13.09
CA GLN A 94 20.41 24.99 12.37
C GLN A 94 20.14 23.54 12.79
N VAL A 95 19.63 22.73 11.86
CA VAL A 95 19.16 21.36 12.12
C VAL A 95 20.04 20.35 11.40
N ASN A 96 20.33 19.22 12.08
CA ASN A 96 21.01 18.10 11.43
C ASN A 96 20.06 17.44 10.40
N PRO A 97 20.48 17.22 9.14
CA PRO A 97 19.66 16.57 8.11
C PRO A 97 18.98 15.27 8.54
N CYS A 98 19.59 14.46 9.42
CA CYS A 98 18.99 13.20 9.88
C CYS A 98 17.68 13.42 10.66
N ARG A 99 17.47 14.62 11.21
CA ARG A 99 16.25 15.03 11.91
C ARG A 99 15.19 15.61 10.98
N LEU A 100 15.49 15.83 9.70
CA LEU A 100 14.55 16.36 8.73
C LEU A 100 13.81 15.22 8.03
N SER A 101 12.51 15.39 7.87
CA SER A 101 11.67 14.59 6.96
C SER A 101 11.17 15.49 5.84
N PRO A 102 11.19 15.05 4.57
CA PRO A 102 10.47 15.75 3.52
C PRO A 102 8.97 15.77 3.84
N VAL A 103 8.31 16.89 3.54
CA VAL A 103 6.85 16.98 3.48
C VAL A 103 6.46 16.81 2.01
N PHE A 104 5.72 15.75 1.70
CA PHE A 104 5.36 15.46 0.31
C PHE A 104 4.17 16.31 -0.13
N PRO A 105 4.06 16.66 -1.42
CA PRO A 105 2.93 17.41 -1.95
C PRO A 105 1.61 16.67 -1.71
N ARG A 106 0.59 17.39 -1.24
CA ARG A 106 -0.77 16.87 -1.14
C ARG A 106 -1.48 17.00 -2.48
N ALA A 107 -2.40 16.08 -2.75
CA ALA A 107 -3.31 16.20 -3.88
C ALA A 107 -4.12 17.50 -3.75
N ALA A 108 -4.18 18.29 -4.82
CA ALA A 108 -5.12 19.40 -4.87
C ALA A 108 -6.56 18.86 -4.90
N PRO A 109 -7.58 19.66 -4.53
CA PRO A 109 -8.97 19.26 -4.68
C PRO A 109 -9.25 18.76 -6.10
N ASN A 110 -9.93 17.62 -6.22
CA ASN A 110 -10.22 16.92 -7.49
C ASN A 110 -8.99 16.39 -8.25
N SER A 111 -7.82 16.34 -7.62
CA SER A 111 -6.66 15.64 -8.16
C SER A 111 -6.58 14.22 -7.58
N PRO A 112 -5.91 13.29 -8.28
CA PRO A 112 -5.62 11.96 -7.76
C PRO A 112 -4.88 12.03 -6.43
N ALA A 113 -5.15 11.06 -5.56
CA ALA A 113 -4.49 10.96 -4.27
C ALA A 113 -2.96 10.88 -4.39
N THR A 114 -2.25 11.45 -3.42
CA THR A 114 -0.82 11.21 -3.21
C THR A 114 -0.63 9.91 -2.42
N ILE A 115 0.23 9.02 -2.89
CA ILE A 115 0.62 7.80 -2.18
C ILE A 115 2.07 7.91 -1.71
N ILE A 116 2.31 7.50 -0.46
CA ILE A 116 3.65 7.43 0.12
C ILE A 116 3.88 6.02 0.65
N LEU A 117 4.87 5.31 0.11
CA LEU A 117 5.27 3.97 0.56
C LEU A 117 6.42 4.07 1.54
N CYS A 118 6.39 3.27 2.59
CA CYS A 118 7.52 3.05 3.47
C CYS A 118 7.68 1.56 3.81
N PRO A 119 8.90 1.07 4.07
CA PRO A 119 9.13 -0.35 4.28
C PRO A 119 8.85 -0.78 5.73
N HIS A 120 9.10 0.06 6.73
CA HIS A 120 9.04 -0.35 8.13
C HIS A 120 8.26 0.60 9.04
N THR A 121 8.00 0.11 10.26
CA THR A 121 7.14 0.77 11.25
C THR A 121 7.72 2.08 11.76
N THR A 122 9.06 2.21 11.78
CA THR A 122 9.74 3.44 12.20
C THR A 122 9.40 4.58 11.24
N GLU A 123 9.50 4.32 9.94
CA GLU A 123 9.20 5.26 8.85
C GLU A 123 7.72 5.59 8.83
N TYR A 124 6.86 4.59 8.97
CA TYR A 124 5.41 4.77 9.03
C TYR A 124 4.99 5.74 10.14
N ARG A 125 5.52 5.55 11.36
CA ARG A 125 5.27 6.46 12.49
C ARG A 125 5.93 7.82 12.30
N ARG A 126 7.03 7.91 11.56
CA ARG A 126 7.65 9.19 11.20
C ARG A 126 6.77 9.97 10.21
N LEU A 127 6.15 9.29 9.25
CA LEU A 127 5.18 9.89 8.33
C LEU A 127 3.90 10.35 9.06
N ALA A 128 3.44 9.62 10.07
CA ALA A 128 2.31 10.03 10.92
C ALA A 128 2.50 11.42 11.56
N ARG A 129 3.75 11.81 11.84
CA ARG A 129 4.11 13.13 12.36
C ARG A 129 4.32 14.16 11.24
N ALA A 130 5.02 13.75 10.19
CA ALA A 130 5.51 14.66 9.16
C ALA A 130 4.46 15.06 8.12
N GLN A 131 3.53 14.17 7.78
CA GLN A 131 2.61 14.38 6.66
C GLN A 131 1.23 14.91 7.10
N ILE A 132 0.91 14.84 8.39
CA ILE A 132 -0.42 15.16 8.92
C ILE A 132 -0.52 16.63 9.35
N LEU A 133 -1.67 17.24 9.09
CA LEU A 133 -2.10 18.56 9.56
C LEU A 133 -3.21 18.43 10.60
N GLN A 134 -3.37 19.45 11.44
CA GLN A 134 -4.45 19.53 12.43
C GLN A 134 -5.86 19.53 11.79
N THR A 135 -5.95 19.87 10.50
CA THR A 135 -7.21 19.86 9.74
C THR A 135 -7.53 18.50 9.14
N ASP A 136 -6.62 17.53 9.23
CA ASP A 136 -6.83 16.20 8.64
C ASP A 136 -7.73 15.34 9.52
N ASN A 137 -8.49 14.47 8.86
CA ASN A 137 -9.19 13.38 9.49
C ASN A 137 -8.66 12.08 8.91
N VAL A 138 -8.16 11.21 9.78
CA VAL A 138 -7.32 10.08 9.41
C VAL A 138 -8.03 8.76 9.66
N LEU A 139 -7.97 7.86 8.67
CA LEU A 139 -8.30 6.45 8.85
C LEU A 139 -7.02 5.64 8.89
N GLU A 140 -6.78 4.90 9.97
CA GLU A 140 -5.67 3.95 10.05
C GLU A 140 -6.20 2.52 9.92
N ILE A 141 -5.70 1.78 8.94
CA ILE A 141 -6.03 0.37 8.68
C ILE A 141 -4.91 -0.50 9.25
N GLY A 142 -5.25 -1.38 10.20
CA GLY A 142 -4.29 -2.23 10.90
C GLY A 142 -3.61 -1.52 12.07
N SER A 143 -4.45 -0.94 12.95
CA SER A 143 -4.01 -0.15 14.10
C SER A 143 -3.25 -0.95 15.18
N SER A 144 -3.34 -2.29 15.18
CA SER A 144 -2.64 -3.16 16.12
C SER A 144 -2.93 -2.75 17.58
N TYR A 145 -1.90 -2.47 18.37
CA TYR A 145 -2.00 -1.96 19.75
C TYR A 145 -2.31 -0.46 19.85
N GLY A 146 -2.64 0.23 18.75
CA GLY A 146 -3.07 1.63 18.72
C GLY A 146 -1.97 2.67 18.88
N ILE A 147 -0.68 2.27 18.88
CA ILE A 147 0.45 3.19 19.09
C ILE A 147 0.52 4.28 18.01
N CYS A 148 0.35 3.88 16.75
CA CYS A 148 0.40 4.84 15.65
C CYS A 148 -0.88 5.68 15.60
N THR A 149 -2.03 5.10 15.92
CA THR A 149 -3.30 5.83 16.10
C THR A 149 -3.15 6.94 17.14
N ASP A 150 -2.52 6.65 18.28
CA ASP A 150 -2.26 7.64 19.33
C ASP A 150 -1.34 8.76 18.84
N ILE A 151 -0.27 8.43 18.11
CA ILE A 151 0.59 9.44 17.46
C ILE A 151 -0.26 10.32 16.53
N LEU A 152 -1.05 9.72 15.63
CA LEU A 152 -1.91 10.44 14.69
C LEU A 152 -2.88 11.37 15.42
N SER A 153 -3.47 10.94 16.54
CA SER A 153 -4.41 11.73 17.35
C SER A 153 -3.83 13.05 17.88
N GLN A 154 -2.51 13.15 18.00
CA GLN A 154 -1.82 14.36 18.43
C GLN A 154 -1.60 15.36 17.28
N HIS A 155 -1.69 14.89 16.03
CA HIS A 155 -1.37 15.67 14.84
C HIS A 155 -2.58 16.03 13.98
N CYS A 156 -3.69 15.29 14.09
CA CYS A 156 -4.91 15.45 13.28
C CYS A 156 -6.12 15.93 14.09
N GLY A 157 -7.21 16.27 13.40
CA GLY A 157 -8.47 16.64 14.01
C GLY A 157 -9.28 15.43 14.50
N THR A 158 -9.32 14.35 13.73
CA THR A 158 -9.96 13.07 14.10
C THR A 158 -9.17 11.89 13.55
N VAL A 159 -9.08 10.81 14.31
CA VAL A 159 -8.52 9.54 13.83
C VAL A 159 -9.42 8.35 14.17
N VAL A 160 -9.60 7.45 13.22
CA VAL A 160 -10.28 6.16 13.38
C VAL A 160 -9.30 5.04 13.09
N GLY A 161 -9.00 4.20 14.08
CA GLY A 161 -8.17 3.01 13.93
C GLY A 161 -9.00 1.75 13.68
N LEU A 162 -8.74 1.05 12.57
CA LEU A 162 -9.34 -0.25 12.26
C LEU A 162 -8.42 -1.38 12.72
N GLU A 163 -8.99 -2.41 13.33
CA GLU A 163 -8.28 -3.62 13.71
C GLU A 163 -9.14 -4.86 13.43
N THR A 164 -8.54 -5.94 12.94
CA THR A 164 -9.28 -7.18 12.64
C THR A 164 -9.32 -8.14 13.82
N SER A 165 -8.33 -8.05 14.73
CA SER A 165 -8.24 -8.85 15.94
C SER A 165 -9.11 -8.26 17.05
N PRO A 166 -10.17 -8.95 17.52
CA PRO A 166 -11.01 -8.47 18.61
C PRO A 166 -10.22 -8.20 19.90
N THR A 167 -9.18 -9.00 20.16
CA THR A 167 -8.31 -8.83 21.33
C THR A 167 -7.52 -7.53 21.25
N LEU A 168 -6.86 -7.26 20.11
CA LEU A 168 -6.07 -6.03 19.94
C LEU A 168 -6.98 -4.80 19.94
N PHE A 169 -8.17 -4.88 19.34
CA PHE A 169 -9.18 -3.85 19.40
C PHE A 169 -9.55 -3.47 20.86
N VAL A 170 -9.85 -4.46 21.71
CA VAL A 170 -10.20 -4.22 23.11
C VAL A 170 -9.03 -3.57 23.87
N GLU A 171 -7.81 -4.07 23.67
CA GLU A 171 -6.62 -3.52 24.32
C GLU A 171 -6.32 -2.09 23.86
N SER A 172 -6.45 -1.78 22.58
CA SER A 172 -6.24 -0.45 22.02
C SER A 172 -7.23 0.56 22.58
N ARG A 173 -8.53 0.21 22.66
CA ARG A 173 -9.56 1.06 23.28
C ARG A 173 -9.31 1.33 24.76
N LYS A 174 -8.83 0.32 25.48
CA LYS A 174 -8.48 0.46 26.90
C LYS A 174 -7.26 1.35 27.08
N ARG A 175 -6.25 1.20 26.22
CA ARG A 175 -4.98 1.93 26.30
C ARG A 175 -5.10 3.38 25.86
N PHE A 176 -5.89 3.65 24.82
CA PHE A 176 -6.05 4.97 24.21
C PHE A 176 -7.53 5.35 24.12
N PRO A 177 -8.20 5.61 25.26
CA PRO A 177 -9.64 5.84 25.32
C PRO A 177 -10.10 7.14 24.62
N HIS A 178 -9.17 8.04 24.29
CA HIS A 178 -9.42 9.25 23.52
C HIS A 178 -9.44 9.02 22.00
N CYS A 179 -8.96 7.85 21.53
CA CYS A 179 -8.98 7.49 20.11
C CYS A 179 -10.24 6.68 19.77
N ILE A 180 -10.70 6.78 18.52
CA ILE A 180 -11.80 5.98 17.98
C ILE A 180 -11.21 4.71 17.39
N PHE A 181 -11.76 3.55 17.75
CA PHE A 181 -11.39 2.27 17.17
C PHE A 181 -12.62 1.51 16.69
N GLU A 182 -12.45 0.70 15.65
CA GLU A 182 -13.47 -0.20 15.10
C GLU A 182 -12.85 -1.57 14.81
N CYS A 183 -13.57 -2.65 15.18
CA CYS A 183 -13.14 -4.02 14.91
C CYS A 183 -13.65 -4.46 13.54
N LEU A 184 -12.87 -4.25 12.48
CA LEU A 184 -13.33 -4.38 11.10
C LEU A 184 -12.19 -4.81 10.15
N ASP A 185 -12.53 -5.66 9.19
CA ASP A 185 -11.69 -5.96 8.03
C ASP A 185 -12.15 -5.12 6.82
N VAL A 186 -11.24 -4.31 6.26
CA VAL A 186 -11.53 -3.40 5.14
C VAL A 186 -11.96 -4.12 3.86
N LEU A 187 -11.39 -5.29 3.56
CA LEU A 187 -11.69 -6.04 2.35
C LEU A 187 -13.02 -6.77 2.48
N HIS A 188 -13.36 -7.24 3.67
CA HIS A 188 -14.62 -7.94 3.93
C HIS A 188 -15.80 -6.99 4.22
N ASN A 189 -15.54 -5.75 4.64
CA ASN A 189 -16.56 -4.79 5.06
C ASN A 189 -16.42 -3.40 4.41
N PRO A 190 -16.25 -3.29 3.08
CA PRO A 190 -15.99 -2.01 2.42
C PRO A 190 -17.11 -0.98 2.61
N GLY A 191 -18.37 -1.43 2.72
CA GLY A 191 -19.52 -0.54 2.98
C GLY A 191 -19.46 0.16 4.34
N ARG A 192 -19.00 -0.54 5.39
CA ARG A 192 -18.82 0.10 6.72
C ARG A 192 -17.63 1.05 6.70
N VAL A 193 -16.53 0.70 6.03
CA VAL A 193 -15.38 1.63 5.87
C VAL A 193 -15.79 2.90 5.12
N GLN A 194 -16.56 2.76 4.03
CA GLN A 194 -17.12 3.91 3.30
C GLN A 194 -17.95 4.83 4.21
N THR A 195 -18.76 4.21 5.08
CA THR A 195 -19.59 4.94 6.04
C THR A 195 -18.72 5.73 7.02
N LEU A 196 -17.69 5.10 7.60
CA LEU A 196 -16.73 5.76 8.49
C LEU A 196 -15.99 6.92 7.80
N ILE A 197 -15.55 6.71 6.56
CA ILE A 197 -14.90 7.77 5.75
C ILE A 197 -15.81 8.98 5.63
N SER A 198 -17.10 8.75 5.37
CA SER A 198 -18.08 9.82 5.16
C SER A 198 -18.47 10.49 6.49
N GLU A 199 -18.74 9.71 7.54
CA GLU A 199 -19.12 10.16 8.88
C GLU A 199 -18.04 11.07 9.50
N HIS A 200 -16.77 10.67 9.38
CA HIS A 200 -15.63 11.39 9.96
C HIS A 200 -14.92 12.31 8.97
N LYS A 201 -15.43 12.46 7.74
CA LYS A 201 -14.83 13.27 6.68
C LYS A 201 -13.35 12.97 6.49
N ILE A 202 -13.01 11.68 6.44
CA ILE A 202 -11.64 11.19 6.30
C ILE A 202 -11.07 11.66 4.97
N ASN A 203 -9.90 12.31 5.03
CA ASN A 203 -9.16 12.77 3.85
C ASN A 203 -7.74 12.19 3.75
N VAL A 204 -7.27 11.49 4.78
CA VAL A 204 -5.97 10.79 4.77
C VAL A 204 -6.14 9.37 5.27
N ALA A 205 -5.49 8.41 4.61
CA ALA A 205 -5.46 7.02 5.04
C ALA A 205 -4.04 6.55 5.34
N PHE A 206 -3.91 5.78 6.41
CA PHE A 206 -2.70 5.08 6.84
C PHE A 206 -2.97 3.58 6.73
N VAL A 207 -2.16 2.83 5.99
CA VAL A 207 -2.36 1.41 5.70
C VAL A 207 -1.16 0.60 6.20
N ASP A 208 -1.39 -0.16 7.26
CA ASP A 208 -0.47 -1.15 7.83
C ASP A 208 -1.21 -2.46 8.07
N ILE A 209 -1.59 -3.15 6.99
CA ILE A 209 -2.14 -4.51 7.10
C ILE A 209 -1.01 -5.49 7.42
N GLY A 210 -0.53 -5.46 8.67
CA GLY A 210 0.65 -6.21 9.12
C GLY A 210 0.61 -7.71 8.83
N GLY A 211 1.80 -8.32 8.81
CA GLY A 211 2.03 -9.74 8.53
C GLY A 211 2.63 -10.00 7.14
N ASN A 212 2.76 -11.28 6.76
CA ASN A 212 3.10 -11.73 5.40
C ASN A 212 1.88 -11.55 4.46
N ARG A 213 1.24 -10.38 4.48
CA ARG A 213 0.14 -10.10 3.55
C ARG A 213 0.74 -9.76 2.19
N ASP A 214 0.24 -10.41 1.16
CA ASP A 214 0.62 -10.12 -0.21
C ASP A 214 0.43 -8.66 -0.56
N VAL A 215 1.27 -8.24 -1.49
CA VAL A 215 1.16 -6.97 -2.20
C VAL A 215 -0.22 -6.80 -2.84
N GLU A 216 -0.86 -7.89 -3.27
CA GLU A 216 -2.18 -7.87 -3.91
C GLU A 216 -3.28 -7.32 -2.99
N SER A 217 -3.30 -7.73 -1.72
CA SER A 217 -4.23 -7.29 -0.69
C SER A 217 -4.03 -5.81 -0.38
N VAL A 218 -2.78 -5.37 -0.28
CA VAL A 218 -2.45 -3.94 -0.10
C VAL A 218 -2.98 -3.13 -1.29
N VAL A 219 -2.76 -3.60 -2.51
CA VAL A 219 -3.24 -2.94 -3.72
C VAL A 219 -4.77 -2.89 -3.77
N LYS A 220 -5.48 -3.94 -3.36
CA LYS A 220 -6.95 -3.94 -3.24
C LYS A 220 -7.43 -2.86 -2.28
N VAL A 221 -6.79 -2.72 -1.12
CA VAL A 221 -7.09 -1.65 -0.16
C VAL A 221 -6.78 -0.27 -0.75
N MET A 222 -5.64 -0.10 -1.41
CA MET A 222 -5.28 1.17 -2.05
C MET A 222 -6.29 1.56 -3.14
N LYS A 223 -6.69 0.65 -4.02
CA LYS A 223 -7.73 0.88 -5.04
C LYS A 223 -9.05 1.30 -4.42
N PHE A 224 -9.43 0.67 -3.31
CA PHE A 224 -10.59 1.07 -2.55
C PHE A 224 -10.43 2.50 -2.00
N LEU A 225 -9.26 2.90 -1.50
CA LEU A 225 -9.08 4.23 -0.90
C LEU A 225 -8.86 5.36 -1.92
N LEU A 226 -8.24 5.09 -3.06
CA LEU A 226 -7.83 6.09 -4.07
C LEU A 226 -8.89 7.15 -4.43
N PRO A 227 -10.17 6.79 -4.70
CA PRO A 227 -11.16 7.80 -5.07
C PRO A 227 -11.83 8.46 -3.85
N ARG A 228 -11.36 8.18 -2.63
CA ARG A 228 -12.05 8.54 -1.37
C ARG A 228 -11.24 9.45 -0.47
N VAL A 229 -9.91 9.51 -0.64
CA VAL A 229 -8.99 10.27 0.21
C VAL A 229 -7.96 11.00 -0.64
N GLU A 230 -7.37 12.05 -0.09
CA GLU A 230 -6.37 12.89 -0.76
C GLU A 230 -4.95 12.32 -0.63
N THR A 231 -4.69 11.54 0.42
CA THR A 231 -3.35 11.00 0.69
C THR A 231 -3.46 9.60 1.31
N ILE A 232 -2.60 8.68 0.85
CA ILE A 232 -2.50 7.31 1.36
C ILE A 232 -1.05 7.03 1.75
N ILE A 233 -0.82 6.69 3.01
CA ILE A 233 0.49 6.26 3.52
C ILE A 233 0.44 4.75 3.69
N VAL A 234 1.36 4.02 3.10
CA VAL A 234 1.34 2.56 3.07
C VAL A 234 2.64 1.99 3.60
N LYS A 235 2.54 1.13 4.61
CA LYS A 235 3.67 0.31 5.06
C LYS A 235 3.63 -1.06 4.40
N ASN A 236 4.54 -1.32 3.47
CA ASN A 236 4.69 -2.65 2.89
C ASN A 236 6.09 -2.82 2.27
N GLU A 237 6.89 -3.73 2.82
CA GLU A 237 8.28 -3.95 2.42
C GLU A 237 8.39 -4.49 0.98
N ALA A 238 7.55 -5.47 0.62
CA ALA A 238 7.57 -6.08 -0.71
C ALA A 238 7.19 -5.09 -1.81
N LEU A 239 6.10 -4.32 -1.64
CA LEU A 239 5.67 -3.29 -2.57
C LEU A 239 6.69 -2.15 -2.66
N PHE A 240 7.30 -1.78 -1.54
CA PHE A 240 8.38 -0.80 -1.53
C PHE A 240 9.58 -1.29 -2.37
N ALA A 241 10.00 -2.54 -2.19
CA ALA A 241 11.09 -3.14 -2.97
C ALA A 241 10.77 -3.24 -4.47
N LEU A 242 9.52 -3.51 -4.85
CA LEU A 242 9.07 -3.51 -6.25
C LEU A 242 9.08 -2.11 -6.88
N ALA A 243 8.79 -1.07 -6.09
CA ALA A 243 8.74 0.30 -6.56
C ALA A 243 10.13 0.97 -6.61
N LEU A 244 11.10 0.49 -5.83
CA LEU A 244 12.44 1.10 -5.73
C LEU A 244 13.20 1.20 -7.07
N PRO A 245 13.20 0.18 -7.96
CA PRO A 245 13.84 0.30 -9.27
C PRO A 245 13.15 1.28 -10.23
N GLN A 246 11.97 1.78 -9.86
CA GLN A 246 11.11 2.63 -10.69
C GLN A 246 11.19 4.11 -10.28
N LEU A 247 12.14 4.45 -9.40
CA LEU A 247 12.42 5.81 -9.01
C LEU A 247 12.80 6.65 -10.23
N THR A 248 12.14 7.80 -10.38
CA THR A 248 12.52 8.78 -11.38
C THR A 248 13.73 9.55 -10.88
N PRO A 249 14.84 9.65 -11.63
CA PRO A 249 15.95 10.52 -11.27
C PRO A 249 15.45 11.97 -11.20
N THR A 250 15.58 12.61 -10.04
CA THR A 250 15.10 13.99 -9.86
C THR A 250 16.19 14.85 -9.22
N ALA A 251 16.43 16.03 -9.78
CA ALA A 251 17.34 17.02 -9.20
C ALA A 251 16.74 17.80 -8.02
N SER A 252 15.43 17.67 -7.75
CA SER A 252 14.72 18.40 -6.69
C SER A 252 14.33 17.49 -5.54
N ALA A 253 14.63 17.92 -4.31
CA ALA A 253 14.17 17.32 -3.08
C ALA A 253 12.64 17.13 -3.01
N LYS A 254 11.87 18.07 -3.59
CA LYS A 254 10.40 18.00 -3.65
C LYS A 254 9.88 16.81 -4.46
N MET A 255 10.72 16.26 -5.33
CA MET A 255 10.41 15.10 -6.16
C MET A 255 11.21 13.86 -5.74
N ALA A 256 12.06 13.97 -4.71
CA ALA A 256 12.86 12.87 -4.24
C ALA A 256 11.95 11.71 -3.79
N GLY A 257 12.28 10.51 -4.24
CA GLY A 257 11.47 9.33 -4.00
C GLY A 257 10.27 9.17 -4.94
N ARG A 258 10.02 10.07 -5.90
CA ARG A 258 8.93 9.91 -6.86
C ARG A 258 9.17 8.68 -7.75
N VAL A 259 8.11 7.90 -7.93
CA VAL A 259 8.05 6.72 -8.80
C VAL A 259 7.33 7.07 -10.11
N SER A 260 7.71 6.41 -11.21
CA SER A 260 7.01 6.56 -12.51
C SER A 260 5.51 6.28 -12.37
N SER A 261 4.70 7.24 -12.85
CA SER A 261 3.25 7.15 -12.87
C SER A 261 2.76 6.06 -13.84
N GLU A 262 3.50 5.81 -14.93
CA GLU A 262 3.21 4.78 -15.92
C GLU A 262 3.36 3.38 -15.32
N TRP A 263 4.49 3.14 -14.62
CA TRP A 263 4.70 1.88 -13.92
C TRP A 263 3.59 1.63 -12.90
N PHE A 264 3.28 2.64 -12.07
CA PHE A 264 2.30 2.46 -11.01
C PHE A 264 0.89 2.22 -11.55
N SER A 265 0.50 2.90 -12.64
CA SER A 265 -0.78 2.66 -13.32
C SER A 265 -0.86 1.25 -13.88
N SER A 266 0.18 0.80 -14.58
CA SER A 266 0.27 -0.57 -15.10
C SER A 266 0.23 -1.60 -13.98
N PHE A 267 0.92 -1.32 -12.86
CA PHE A 267 0.93 -2.17 -11.69
C PHE A 267 -0.46 -2.29 -11.04
N LEU A 268 -1.15 -1.16 -10.84
CA LEU A 268 -2.53 -1.15 -10.36
C LEU A 268 -3.46 -1.92 -11.31
N LEU A 269 -3.34 -1.74 -12.63
CA LEU A 269 -4.14 -2.46 -13.61
C LEU A 269 -3.80 -3.96 -13.66
N GLY A 270 -2.54 -4.34 -13.53
CA GLY A 270 -2.08 -5.74 -13.54
C GLY A 270 -2.52 -6.52 -12.30
N CYS A 271 -2.59 -5.86 -11.13
CA CYS A 271 -3.20 -6.43 -9.93
C CYS A 271 -4.74 -6.38 -9.96
N ALA A 272 -5.37 -6.12 -11.11
CA ALA A 272 -6.81 -6.03 -11.27
C ALA A 272 -7.47 -7.30 -11.81
N ASP A 273 -6.89 -8.48 -11.57
CA ASP A 273 -7.65 -9.71 -11.78
C ASP A 273 -8.34 -10.16 -10.47
N PRO A 274 -9.63 -9.83 -10.25
CA PRO A 274 -10.41 -10.34 -9.13
C PRO A 274 -10.64 -11.86 -9.20
N HIS A 275 -10.15 -12.55 -10.23
CA HIS A 275 -10.27 -14.00 -10.38
C HIS A 275 -9.02 -14.80 -10.05
N THR A 276 -7.92 -14.19 -9.60
CA THR A 276 -6.83 -15.00 -9.04
C THR A 276 -7.33 -15.63 -7.75
N PRO A 277 -7.60 -16.96 -7.69
CA PRO A 277 -8.21 -17.55 -6.53
C PRO A 277 -7.20 -17.44 -5.39
N LEU A 278 -7.53 -16.69 -4.34
CA LEU A 278 -6.74 -16.67 -3.12
C LEU A 278 -6.50 -18.11 -2.68
N ALA A 279 -5.25 -18.41 -2.30
CA ALA A 279 -4.91 -19.76 -1.92
C ALA A 279 -5.79 -20.21 -0.73
N GLU A 280 -6.69 -21.17 -0.97
CA GLU A 280 -7.63 -21.62 0.05
C GLU A 280 -6.88 -22.07 1.33
N PRO A 281 -7.37 -21.77 2.55
CA PRO A 281 -6.65 -22.06 3.79
C PRO A 281 -6.21 -23.52 3.97
N TRP A 282 -6.96 -24.47 3.40
CA TRP A 282 -6.58 -25.89 3.43
C TRP A 282 -5.32 -26.16 2.60
N PHE A 283 -5.09 -25.44 1.50
CA PHE A 283 -3.94 -25.62 0.63
C PHE A 283 -2.66 -25.11 1.28
N LEU A 284 -2.72 -23.94 1.92
CA LEU A 284 -1.60 -23.40 2.70
C LEU A 284 -1.20 -24.34 3.82
N ARG A 285 -2.17 -24.87 4.57
CA ARG A 285 -1.93 -25.89 5.59
C ARG A 285 -1.33 -27.16 4.99
N ALA A 286 -1.93 -27.69 3.91
CA ALA A 286 -1.45 -28.87 3.20
C ALA A 286 0.00 -28.73 2.76
N ARG A 287 0.36 -27.58 2.19
CA ARG A 287 1.71 -27.27 1.71
C ARG A 287 2.71 -27.19 2.85
N SER A 288 2.36 -26.53 3.96
CA SER A 288 3.20 -26.46 5.18
C SER A 288 3.44 -27.85 5.80
N GLU A 289 2.47 -28.74 5.66
CA GLU A 289 2.54 -30.16 6.04
C GLU A 289 3.20 -31.02 4.95
N ASN A 290 3.78 -30.42 3.90
CA ASN A 290 4.37 -31.11 2.75
C ASN A 290 3.43 -32.19 2.15
N PHE A 291 2.14 -31.88 2.11
CA PHE A 291 1.05 -32.71 1.62
C PHE A 291 0.99 -34.12 2.24
N VAL A 292 1.08 -34.25 3.58
CA VAL A 292 1.00 -35.54 4.31
C VAL A 292 -0.12 -36.45 3.78
N ARG A 293 0.17 -37.77 3.77
CA ARG A 293 -0.66 -38.91 3.30
C ARG A 293 -1.96 -39.14 4.10
N LYS A 294 -2.83 -38.15 4.23
CA LYS A 294 -4.22 -38.32 4.69
C LYS A 294 -5.18 -37.91 3.58
N PRO A 295 -5.44 -38.81 2.62
CA PRO A 295 -6.14 -38.50 1.38
C PRO A 295 -7.42 -37.70 1.56
N LEU A 296 -8.22 -38.11 2.53
CA LEU A 296 -9.57 -37.61 2.80
C LEU A 296 -9.62 -36.19 3.39
N ARG A 297 -8.48 -35.61 3.79
CA ARG A 297 -8.42 -34.24 4.34
C ARG A 297 -8.54 -33.14 3.29
N TYR A 298 -8.23 -33.45 2.04
CA TYR A 298 -8.33 -32.49 0.94
C TYR A 298 -9.76 -32.49 0.40
N PRO A 299 -10.37 -31.34 0.05
CA PRO A 299 -11.66 -31.35 -0.63
C PRO A 299 -11.56 -32.07 -1.98
N VAL A 300 -12.65 -32.65 -2.47
CA VAL A 300 -12.71 -33.05 -3.89
C VAL A 300 -12.79 -31.79 -4.71
N ARG A 301 -11.91 -31.65 -5.71
CA ARG A 301 -11.96 -30.58 -6.71
C ARG A 301 -12.30 -31.19 -8.06
N LEU A 302 -13.09 -30.49 -8.86
CA LEU A 302 -13.51 -30.93 -10.18
C LEU A 302 -12.83 -30.06 -11.24
N SER A 303 -12.43 -30.67 -12.35
CA SER A 303 -11.94 -29.98 -13.55
C SER A 303 -13.11 -29.29 -14.30
N PRO A 304 -12.83 -28.47 -15.33
CA PRO A 304 -13.86 -27.89 -16.17
C PRO A 304 -14.78 -28.91 -16.85
N SER A 305 -14.30 -30.14 -17.10
CA SER A 305 -15.09 -31.25 -17.63
C SER A 305 -15.99 -31.94 -16.58
N GLY A 306 -15.89 -31.53 -15.31
CA GLY A 306 -16.61 -32.15 -14.18
C GLY A 306 -15.91 -33.39 -13.62
N GLU A 307 -14.70 -33.71 -14.06
CA GLU A 307 -13.95 -34.87 -13.60
C GLU A 307 -13.22 -34.57 -12.29
N PRO A 308 -13.19 -35.50 -11.32
CA PRO A 308 -12.46 -35.29 -10.09
C PRO A 308 -10.95 -35.22 -10.34
N ILE A 309 -10.32 -34.16 -9.83
CA ILE A 309 -8.87 -33.93 -9.94
C ILE A 309 -8.11 -34.78 -8.94
N CYS A 310 -6.95 -35.32 -9.35
CA CYS A 310 -6.12 -36.16 -8.52
C CYS A 310 -5.58 -35.36 -7.33
N ARG A 311 -5.66 -35.95 -6.13
CA ARG A 311 -5.34 -35.24 -4.90
C ARG A 311 -3.81 -35.09 -4.71
N PRO A 312 -3.33 -34.01 -4.04
CA PRO A 312 -1.91 -33.68 -3.97
C PRO A 312 -1.01 -34.79 -3.39
N HIS A 313 -1.50 -35.53 -2.40
CA HIS A 313 -0.75 -36.60 -1.73
C HIS A 313 -0.47 -37.84 -2.61
N ASN A 314 -1.14 -37.95 -3.77
CA ASN A 314 -0.87 -39.04 -4.71
C ASN A 314 0.38 -38.77 -5.54
N TYR A 315 0.84 -37.52 -5.58
CA TYR A 315 1.99 -37.10 -6.36
C TYR A 315 3.29 -37.24 -5.57
N ASP A 316 4.28 -37.89 -6.16
CA ASP A 316 5.69 -37.84 -5.78
C ASP A 316 6.51 -37.13 -6.86
N ALA A 317 7.84 -37.06 -6.70
CA ALA A 317 8.77 -36.44 -7.65
C ALA A 317 8.48 -36.80 -9.12
N GLN A 318 8.12 -38.05 -9.39
CA GLN A 318 7.90 -38.59 -10.73
C GLN A 318 6.47 -38.41 -11.23
N GLY A 319 5.46 -38.35 -10.36
CA GLY A 319 4.09 -38.39 -10.84
C GLY A 319 3.09 -38.82 -9.80
N CYS A 320 1.84 -38.99 -10.23
CA CYS A 320 0.91 -39.83 -9.48
C CYS A 320 1.46 -41.26 -9.50
N GLY A 321 1.74 -41.86 -8.34
CA GLY A 321 2.26 -43.23 -8.26
C GLY A 321 1.32 -44.31 -8.79
N LYS A 322 0.12 -43.93 -9.24
CA LYS A 322 -0.91 -44.79 -9.83
C LYS A 322 -1.26 -44.38 -11.25
N MET A 323 -0.38 -43.68 -11.97
CA MET A 323 -0.72 -43.04 -13.25
C MET A 323 -1.45 -43.98 -14.23
N ASP A 324 -0.99 -45.23 -14.36
CA ASP A 324 -1.57 -46.21 -15.30
C ASP A 324 -2.99 -46.68 -14.92
N VAL A 325 -3.42 -46.48 -13.68
CA VAL A 325 -4.70 -46.99 -13.15
C VAL A 325 -5.54 -45.91 -12.45
N CYS A 326 -5.05 -44.68 -12.39
CA CYS A 326 -5.69 -43.58 -11.67
C CYS A 326 -6.77 -42.95 -12.54
N ARG A 327 -8.02 -42.93 -12.04
CA ARG A 327 -9.20 -42.45 -12.78
C ARG A 327 -9.46 -40.94 -12.63
N PHE A 328 -8.53 -40.23 -11.99
CA PHE A 328 -8.66 -38.82 -11.71
C PHE A 328 -7.97 -37.98 -12.79
N ASP A 329 -8.38 -36.72 -12.94
CA ASP A 329 -7.73 -35.76 -13.82
C ASP A 329 -6.33 -35.41 -13.27
N HIS A 330 -5.31 -35.50 -14.13
CA HIS A 330 -3.92 -35.12 -13.82
C HIS A 330 -3.41 -33.95 -14.66
N ASP A 331 -4.23 -33.45 -15.57
CA ASP A 331 -3.91 -32.31 -16.43
C ASP A 331 -4.11 -31.01 -15.66
N HIS A 332 -5.09 -30.95 -14.76
CA HIS A 332 -5.41 -29.78 -13.95
C HIS A 332 -4.82 -29.83 -12.53
N CYS A 333 -4.41 -28.65 -12.06
CA CYS A 333 -3.92 -28.48 -10.71
C CYS A 333 -5.06 -28.56 -9.68
N HIS A 334 -4.94 -29.45 -8.69
CA HIS A 334 -5.92 -29.58 -7.59
C HIS A 334 -6.08 -28.30 -6.73
N HIS A 335 -5.21 -27.31 -6.87
CA HIS A 335 -5.31 -26.04 -6.14
C HIS A 335 -6.02 -24.95 -6.94
N CYS A 336 -5.40 -24.51 -8.04
CA CYS A 336 -5.87 -23.38 -8.84
C CYS A 336 -6.76 -23.77 -10.02
N LEU A 337 -6.92 -25.07 -10.31
CA LEU A 337 -7.67 -25.62 -11.44
C LEU A 337 -7.06 -25.35 -12.83
N GLU A 338 -5.95 -24.64 -12.92
CA GLU A 338 -5.24 -24.42 -14.19
C GLU A 338 -4.49 -25.67 -14.66
N PRO A 339 -4.40 -25.92 -15.97
CA PRO A 339 -3.70 -27.06 -16.51
C PRO A 339 -2.17 -26.94 -16.44
N GLY A 340 -1.48 -28.06 -16.68
CA GLY A 340 -0.04 -28.11 -16.96
C GLY A 340 0.88 -28.17 -15.73
N HIS A 341 0.33 -28.23 -14.51
CA HIS A 341 1.14 -28.39 -13.30
C HIS A 341 0.39 -29.08 -12.15
N LYS A 342 1.14 -29.56 -11.16
CA LYS A 342 0.61 -30.25 -9.98
C LYS A 342 0.42 -29.26 -8.83
N ALA A 343 -0.45 -29.59 -7.87
CA ALA A 343 -0.69 -28.77 -6.68
C ALA A 343 0.58 -28.45 -5.88
N ARG A 344 1.55 -29.35 -5.82
CA ARG A 344 2.86 -29.12 -5.17
C ARG A 344 3.76 -28.10 -5.88
N ASP A 345 3.58 -27.98 -7.19
CA ASP A 345 4.35 -27.12 -8.10
C ASP A 345 3.54 -25.84 -8.40
N CYS A 346 2.39 -25.67 -7.74
CA CYS A 346 1.50 -24.55 -7.94
C CYS A 346 2.11 -23.27 -7.37
N VAL A 347 2.28 -22.30 -8.25
CA VAL A 347 2.80 -20.96 -7.94
C VAL A 347 1.74 -20.11 -7.23
N PHE A 348 0.46 -20.41 -7.46
CA PHE A 348 -0.64 -19.88 -6.65
C PHE A 348 -0.52 -20.49 -5.25
N GLY A 349 -0.05 -19.70 -4.28
CA GLY A 349 0.21 -20.13 -2.90
C GLY A 349 1.67 -20.46 -2.55
N ILE A 350 2.65 -20.05 -3.37
CA ILE A 350 4.04 -19.83 -2.90
C ILE A 350 4.02 -18.43 -2.31
N GLU A 351 3.76 -18.31 -1.00
CA GLU A 351 3.88 -17.04 -0.25
C GLU A 351 3.48 -15.80 -1.07
N GLN A 352 2.17 -15.68 -1.28
CA GLN A 352 1.56 -14.37 -1.46
C GLN A 352 1.57 -13.69 -0.08
#